data_AF-A0A1E4YGU7-F1
#
_entry.id   AF-A0A1E4YGU7-F1
#
_cell.length_a   1.000
_cell.length_b   1.000
_cell.length_c   1.000
_cell.angle_alpha   90.00
_cell.angle_beta   90.00
_cell.angle_gamma   90.00
#
_symmetry.space_group_name_H-M   'P 1'
#
loop_
_entity.id
_entity.type
_entity.pdbx_description
1 polymer ?
#
loop_
_entity_poly.entity_id
_entity_poly.type
_entity_poly.pdbx_seq_one_letter_code
_entity_poly.pdbx_strand_id
1 'polypeptide(L)'
;MSDLLIRDISEPMKQDIAQRAKQAGRSLSEEAKELLQKALIAEKAAAESPRLSAWDFLRPILYDGDDAAATEYARIMDEIEAERKKDFGRPVEDFE
;
A
#
# COMPACT_ATOMS: atom_id res chain seq x y z
N MET A 1 -13.87 33.53 9.36
CA MET A 1 -13.55 32.64 10.49
C MET A 1 -14.66 31.61 10.57
N SER A 2 -14.35 30.36 10.22
CA SER A 2 -15.27 29.24 10.44
C SER A 2 -15.01 28.70 11.84
N ASP A 3 -16.05 28.41 12.59
CA ASP A 3 -15.96 27.74 13.88
C ASP A 3 -16.39 26.28 13.73
N LEU A 4 -15.83 25.38 14.55
CA LEU A 4 -16.13 23.97 14.54
C LEU A 4 -16.23 23.47 15.98
N LEU A 5 -17.44 23.03 16.36
CA LEU A 5 -17.71 22.47 17.67
C LEU A 5 -17.72 20.95 17.61
N ILE A 6 -16.79 20.32 18.30
CA ILE A 6 -16.74 18.85 18.48
C ILE A 6 -17.38 18.53 19.83
N ARG A 7 -18.48 17.79 19.81
CA ARG A 7 -19.22 17.34 21.00
C ARG A 7 -18.96 15.85 21.26
N ASP A 8 -19.31 15.41 22.46
CA ASP A 8 -19.28 14.00 22.87
C ASP A 8 -17.91 13.33 22.69
N ILE A 9 -16.83 14.10 22.86
CA ILE A 9 -15.48 13.55 22.93
C ILE A 9 -15.32 12.76 24.23
N SER A 10 -14.64 11.62 24.15
CA SER A 10 -14.36 10.83 25.34
C SER A 10 -13.43 11.60 26.29
N GLU A 11 -13.66 11.45 27.59
CA GLU A 11 -12.83 12.12 28.60
C GLU A 11 -11.33 11.75 28.48
N PRO A 12 -10.94 10.48 28.18
CA PRO A 12 -9.54 10.14 27.92
C PRO A 12 -8.95 10.92 26.73
N MET A 13 -9.68 11.03 25.63
CA MET A 13 -9.21 11.77 24.44
C MET A 13 -8.99 13.25 24.77
N LYS A 14 -9.90 13.85 25.53
CA LYS A 14 -9.77 15.23 25.99
C LYS A 14 -8.53 15.44 26.86
N GLN A 15 -8.26 14.51 27.77
CA GLN A 15 -7.08 14.55 28.65
C GLN A 15 -5.78 14.41 27.84
N ASP A 16 -5.74 13.50 26.88
CA ASP A 16 -4.57 13.29 26.02
C ASP A 16 -4.24 14.56 25.21
N ILE A 17 -5.25 15.21 24.62
CA ILE A 17 -5.06 16.46 23.88
C ILE A 17 -4.56 17.57 24.81
N ALA A 18 -5.11 17.67 26.02
CA ALA A 18 -4.68 18.65 27.01
C ALA A 18 -3.23 18.46 27.46
N GLN A 19 -2.82 17.21 27.68
CA GLN A 19 -1.47 16.88 28.06
C GLN A 19 -0.48 17.22 26.94
N ARG A 20 -0.80 16.88 25.69
CA ARG A 20 0.01 17.23 24.52
C ARG A 20 0.14 18.73 24.34
N ALA A 21 -0.96 19.47 24.44
CA ALA A 21 -0.97 20.93 24.36
C ALA A 21 -0.04 21.55 25.41
N LYS A 22 -0.08 21.05 26.66
CA LYS A 22 0.80 21.49 27.73
C LYS A 22 2.27 21.19 27.44
N GLN A 23 2.58 19.99 26.93
CA GLN A 23 3.95 19.61 26.57
C GLN A 23 4.51 20.43 25.40
N ALA A 24 3.67 20.76 24.42
CA ALA A 24 4.04 21.56 23.26
C ALA A 24 4.03 23.08 23.51
N GLY A 25 3.56 23.52 24.69
CA GLY A 25 3.40 24.95 25.00
C GLY A 25 2.33 25.65 24.16
N ARG A 26 1.30 24.91 23.72
CA ARG A 26 0.21 25.38 22.85
C ARG A 26 -1.10 25.48 23.63
N SER A 27 -2.04 26.26 23.10
CA SER A 27 -3.43 26.19 23.59
C SER A 27 -4.08 24.87 23.14
N LEU A 28 -5.17 24.49 23.81
CA LEU A 28 -5.96 23.31 23.45
C LEU A 28 -6.48 23.36 22.01
N SER A 29 -6.96 24.53 21.58
CA SER A 29 -7.51 24.71 20.23
C SER A 29 -6.42 24.67 19.17
N GLU A 30 -5.24 25.24 19.44
CA GLU A 30 -4.11 25.17 18.51
C GLU A 30 -3.59 23.74 18.38
N GLU A 31 -3.46 23.00 19.48
CA GLU A 31 -3.05 21.58 19.39
C GLU A 31 -4.11 20.72 18.67
N ALA A 32 -5.40 20.99 18.87
CA ALA A 32 -6.46 20.30 18.15
C ALA A 32 -6.38 20.56 16.63
N LYS A 33 -6.14 21.81 16.21
CA LYS A 33 -5.94 22.16 14.78
C LYS A 33 -4.75 21.42 14.18
N GLU A 34 -3.64 21.37 14.91
CA GLU A 34 -2.42 20.70 14.49
C GLU A 34 -2.61 19.18 14.32
N LEU A 35 -3.33 18.54 15.25
CA LEU A 35 -3.67 17.12 15.14
C LEU A 35 -4.59 16.85 13.94
N LEU A 36 -5.61 17.70 13.71
CA LEU A 36 -6.50 17.58 12.55
C LEU A 36 -5.74 17.78 11.24
N GLN A 37 -4.85 18.77 11.16
CA GLN A 37 -4.04 19.02 9.96
C GLN A 37 -3.13 17.82 9.65
N LYS A 38 -2.46 17.25 10.66
CA LYS A 38 -1.63 16.06 10.49
C LYS A 38 -2.44 14.86 10.02
N ALA A 39 -3.64 14.66 10.57
CA ALA A 39 -4.54 13.59 10.16
C ALA A 39 -4.98 13.74 8.70
N LEU A 40 -5.36 14.95 8.27
CA LEU A 40 -5.76 15.22 6.88
C LEU A 40 -4.60 15.00 5.89
N ILE A 41 -3.37 15.41 6.26
CA ILE A 41 -2.18 15.16 5.44
C ILE A 41 -1.91 13.65 5.34
N ALA A 42 -2.00 12.92 6.46
CA ALA A 42 -1.80 11.47 6.47
C ALA A 42 -2.86 10.72 5.66
N GLU A 43 -4.12 11.13 5.75
CA GLU A 43 -5.22 10.56 4.95
C GLU A 43 -5.01 10.83 3.47
N LYS A 44 -4.65 12.06 3.10
CA LYS A 44 -4.35 12.42 1.71
C LYS A 44 -3.15 11.62 1.18
N ALA A 45 -2.08 11.48 1.95
CA ALA A 45 -0.94 10.67 1.56
C ALA A 45 -1.31 9.18 1.40
N ALA A 46 -2.18 8.65 2.24
CA ALA A 46 -2.68 7.28 2.13
C ALA A 46 -3.62 7.09 0.91
N ALA A 47 -4.39 8.11 0.55
CA ALA A 47 -5.26 8.11 -0.63
C ALA A 47 -4.48 8.28 -1.94
N GLU A 48 -3.39 9.07 -1.91
CA GLU A 48 -2.51 9.33 -3.06
C GLU A 48 -1.45 8.23 -3.24
N SER A 49 -1.17 7.44 -2.21
CA SER A 49 -0.39 6.22 -2.35
C SER A 49 -1.18 5.28 -3.26
N PRO A 50 -0.75 5.03 -4.51
CA PRO A 50 -1.43 4.05 -5.32
C PRO A 50 -1.32 2.74 -4.54
N ARG A 51 -2.45 2.06 -4.33
CA ARG A 51 -2.43 0.65 -3.97
C ARG A 51 -1.87 -0.10 -5.17
N LEU A 52 -0.57 0.03 -5.40
CA LEU A 52 0.15 -0.63 -6.47
C LEU A 52 -0.11 -2.12 -6.24
N SER A 53 -0.67 -2.77 -7.25
CA SER A 53 -0.71 -4.22 -7.21
C SER A 53 0.72 -4.74 -7.13
N ALA A 54 0.91 -5.96 -6.65
CA ALA A 54 2.23 -6.60 -6.67
C ALA A 54 2.84 -6.58 -8.09
N TRP A 55 1.98 -6.65 -9.12
CA TRP A 55 2.38 -6.49 -10.51
C TRP A 55 2.90 -5.09 -10.83
N ASP A 56 2.18 -4.03 -10.44
CA ASP A 56 2.61 -2.64 -10.69
C ASP A 56 3.93 -2.31 -9.99
N PHE A 57 4.19 -2.94 -8.83
CA PHE A 57 5.45 -2.81 -8.11
C PHE A 57 6.61 -3.56 -8.79
N LEU A 58 6.38 -4.80 -9.24
CA LEU A 58 7.44 -5.64 -9.79
C LEU A 58 7.74 -5.35 -11.26
N ARG A 59 6.74 -4.91 -12.04
CA ARG A 59 6.89 -4.71 -13.49
C ARG A 59 8.06 -3.80 -13.88
N PRO A 60 8.29 -2.64 -13.24
CA PRO A 60 9.43 -1.78 -13.58
C PRO A 60 10.80 -2.39 -13.23
N ILE A 61 10.85 -3.40 -12.37
CA ILE A 61 12.09 -4.13 -12.01
C ILE A 61 12.41 -5.18 -13.07
N LEU A 62 11.37 -5.82 -13.61
CA LEU A 62 11.48 -6.96 -14.52
C LEU A 62 11.41 -6.56 -16.00
N TYR A 63 10.97 -5.35 -16.30
CA TYR A 63 10.73 -4.87 -17.65
C TYR A 63 11.21 -3.43 -17.81
N ASP A 64 12.08 -3.20 -18.79
CA ASP A 64 12.76 -1.94 -19.08
C ASP A 64 12.05 -1.08 -20.14
N GLY A 65 10.93 -1.55 -20.70
CA GLY A 65 10.17 -0.83 -21.71
C GLY A 65 10.42 -1.28 -23.15
N ASP A 66 11.22 -2.33 -23.38
CA ASP A 66 11.40 -2.92 -24.71
C ASP A 66 10.39 -4.04 -25.01
N ASP A 67 9.30 -3.69 -25.67
CA ASP A 67 8.21 -4.62 -26.01
C ASP A 67 8.67 -5.76 -26.94
N ALA A 68 9.71 -5.54 -27.76
CA ALA A 68 10.24 -6.56 -28.66
C ALA A 68 10.96 -7.66 -27.87
N ALA A 69 11.83 -7.26 -26.94
CA ALA A 69 12.52 -8.18 -26.04
C ALA A 69 11.54 -8.95 -25.14
N ALA A 70 10.51 -8.29 -24.61
CA ALA A 70 9.49 -8.94 -23.80
C ALA A 70 8.67 -9.98 -24.59
N THR A 71 8.34 -9.66 -25.85
CA THR A 71 7.63 -10.60 -26.74
C THR A 71 8.48 -11.82 -27.07
N GLU A 72 9.78 -11.62 -27.33
CA GLU A 72 10.71 -12.72 -27.57
C GLU A 72 10.88 -13.61 -26.33
N TYR A 73 11.05 -13.00 -25.16
CA TYR A 73 11.14 -13.71 -23.88
C TYR A 73 9.88 -14.56 -23.63
N ALA A 74 8.68 -14.00 -23.85
CA ALA A 74 7.42 -14.74 -23.69
C ALA A 74 7.36 -15.96 -24.61
N ARG A 75 7.74 -15.80 -25.89
CA ARG A 75 7.79 -16.92 -26.86
C ARG A 75 8.72 -18.03 -26.39
N ILE A 76 9.91 -17.69 -25.88
CA ILE A 76 10.89 -18.67 -25.39
C ILE A 76 10.33 -19.42 -24.16
N MET A 77 9.69 -18.70 -23.22
CA MET A 77 9.10 -19.31 -22.03
C MET A 77 7.95 -20.26 -22.37
N ASP A 78 7.11 -19.90 -23.35
CA ASP A 78 6.03 -20.77 -23.84
C ASP A 78 6.58 -22.07 -24.45
N GLU A 79 7.68 -21.99 -25.19
CA GLU A 79 8.36 -23.15 -25.77
C GLU A 79 8.95 -24.07 -24.68
N ILE A 80 9.61 -23.49 -23.67
CA ILE A 80 10.13 -24.22 -22.51
C ILE A 80 8.99 -24.90 -21.73
N GLU A 81 7.88 -24.19 -21.49
CA GLU A 81 6.73 -24.76 -20.82
C GLU A 81 6.08 -25.89 -21.61
N ALA A 82 6.00 -25.77 -22.94
CA ALA A 82 5.45 -26.81 -23.80
C ALA A 82 6.30 -28.09 -23.73
N GLU A 83 7.63 -27.97 -23.73
CA GLU A 83 8.53 -29.12 -23.54
C GLU A 83 8.43 -29.70 -22.13
N ARG A 84 8.34 -28.86 -21.08
CA ARG A 84 8.13 -29.32 -19.70
C ARG A 84 6.81 -30.09 -19.55
N LYS A 85 5.74 -29.68 -20.24
CA LYS A 85 4.44 -30.38 -20.24
C LYS A 85 4.46 -31.67 -21.07
N LYS A 86 5.48 -31.92 -21.89
CA LYS A 86 5.62 -33.20 -22.60
C LYS A 86 6.28 -34.26 -21.73
N ASP A 87 7.21 -33.85 -20.86
CA ASP A 87 7.92 -34.75 -19.94
C ASP A 87 7.48 -34.49 -18.48
N PHE A 88 6.27 -34.94 -18.13
CA PHE A 88 5.73 -34.78 -16.79
C PHE A 88 6.43 -35.63 -15.71
N GLY A 89 7.44 -36.44 -16.07
CA GLY A 89 8.24 -37.19 -15.12
C GLY A 89 7.50 -38.37 -14.48
N ARG A 90 8.13 -39.55 -14.63
CA ARG A 90 7.77 -40.89 -14.14
C ARG A 90 6.42 -41.43 -14.66
N PRO A 91 6.40 -42.58 -15.36
CA PRO A 91 5.17 -43.32 -15.61
C PRO A 91 4.43 -43.51 -14.28
N VAL A 92 3.11 -43.32 -14.28
CA VAL A 92 2.26 -43.74 -13.16
C VAL A 92 2.53 -45.24 -12.99
N GLU A 93 3.08 -45.65 -11.84
CA GLU A 93 3.23 -47.08 -11.55
C GLU A 93 1.80 -47.66 -11.51
N ASP A 94 1.51 -48.59 -12.43
CA ASP A 94 0.27 -49.38 -12.38
C ASP A 94 0.33 -50.21 -11.11
N PHE A 95 -0.40 -49.77 -10.08
CA PHE A 95 -0.68 -50.58 -8.92
C PHE A 95 -1.81 -51.56 -9.32
N GLU A 96 -1.43 -52.71 -9.87
CA GLU A 96 -2.31 -53.90 -9.91
C GLU A 96 -2.55 -54.46 -8.51
#